data_AF-A0A534VGY5-F1
#
_entry.id   AF-A0A534VGY5-F1
#
_cell.length_a   1.000
_cell.length_b   1.000
_cell.length_c   1.000
_cell.angle_alpha   90.00
_cell.angle_beta   90.00
_cell.angle_gamma   90.00
#
_symmetry.space_group_name_H-M   'P 1'
#
loop_
_entity.id
_entity.type
_entity.pdbx_description
1 polymer ?
#
loop_
_entity_poly.entity_id
_entity_poly.type
_entity_poly.pdbx_seq_one_letter_code
_entity_poly.pdbx_strand_id
1 'polypeptide(L)' 'MRVPRGAAAPADESIRAAIRADRRRLGLAPANGEQYRVAGPYRIEVGGEALDEYVAWEV' A
#
# COMPACT_ATOMS: atom_id res chain seq x y z
N MET A 1 -1.41 2.98 -1.39
CA MET A 1 -1.64 3.46 -0.01
C MET A 1 -1.19 4.90 0.09
N ARG A 2 -1.92 5.77 0.79
CA ARG A 2 -1.62 7.21 0.86
C ARG A 2 -1.48 7.64 2.31
N VAL A 3 -0.49 8.48 2.59
CA VAL A 3 -0.26 9.12 3.88
C VAL A 3 -0.05 10.62 3.68
N PRO A 4 -0.22 11.46 4.71
CA PRO A 4 0.15 12.87 4.63
C PRO A 4 1.61 13.02 4.21
N ARG A 5 1.90 14.05 3.40
CA ARG A 5 3.27 14.28 2.91
C ARG A 5 4.26 14.43 4.07
N GLY A 6 5.36 13.69 3.99
CA GLY A 6 6.42 13.68 5.02
C GLY A 6 6.09 12.87 6.28
N ALA A 7 4.93 12.23 6.35
CA ALA A 7 4.62 11.29 7.42
C ALA A 7 5.48 10.01 7.30
N ALA A 8 5.48 9.21 8.37
CA ALA A 8 6.14 7.92 8.37
C ALA A 8 5.58 7.02 7.25
N ALA A 9 6.47 6.25 6.61
CA ALA A 9 6.05 5.23 5.68
C ALA A 9 5.09 4.25 6.35
N PRO A 10 4.11 3.68 5.62
CA PRO A 10 3.21 2.70 6.18
C PRO A 10 3.95 1.51 6.78
N ALA A 11 3.50 1.04 7.94
CA ALA A 11 4.08 -0.11 8.60
C ALA A 11 3.87 -1.39 7.78
N ASP A 12 4.81 -2.34 7.91
CA ASP A 12 4.76 -3.66 7.28
C ASP A 12 3.40 -4.35 7.45
N GLU A 13 2.83 -4.32 8.65
CA GLU A 13 1.54 -4.92 8.94
C GLU A 13 0.41 -4.27 8.14
N SER A 14 0.43 -2.94 8.01
CA SER A 14 -0.56 -2.19 7.22
C SER A 14 -0.45 -2.52 5.73
N ILE A 15 0.77 -2.69 5.21
CA ILE A 15 0.99 -3.07 3.81
C ILE A 15 0.43 -4.47 3.54
N ARG A 16 0.75 -5.44 4.41
CA ARG A 16 0.21 -6.81 4.30
C ARG A 16 -1.31 -6.82 4.41
N ALA A 17 -1.88 -6.01 5.31
CA ALA A 17 -3.32 -5.89 5.44
C ALA A 17 -3.98 -5.32 4.17
N ALA A 18 -3.37 -4.31 3.54
CA ALA A 18 -3.85 -3.75 2.27
C ALA A 18 -3.82 -4.78 1.14
N ILE A 19 -2.72 -5.53 1.01
CA ILE A 19 -2.59 -6.61 0.02
C ILE A 19 -3.69 -7.67 0.23
N ARG A 20 -3.88 -8.16 1.48
CA ARG A 20 -4.95 -9.11 1.78
C ARG A 20 -6.34 -8.57 1.46
N ALA A 21 -6.58 -7.29 1.73
CA ALA A 21 -7.84 -6.64 1.39
C ALA A 21 -8.07 -6.59 -0.13
N ASP A 22 -7.04 -6.27 -0.91
CA ASP A 22 -7.10 -6.28 -2.36
C ASP A 22 -7.33 -7.69 -2.92
N ARG A 23 -6.66 -8.72 -2.39
CA ARG A 23 -6.93 -10.11 -2.79
C ARG A 23 -8.38 -10.50 -2.58
N ARG A 24 -8.94 -10.19 -1.41
CA ARG A 24 -10.37 -10.44 -1.10
C ARG A 24 -11.28 -9.70 -2.08
N ARG A 25 -11.00 -8.43 -2.36
CA ARG A 25 -11.76 -7.61 -3.31
C ARG A 25 -11.72 -8.18 -4.73
N LEU A 26 -10.61 -8.78 -5.11
CA LEU A 26 -10.39 -9.40 -6.42
C LEU A 26 -10.85 -10.87 -6.48
N GLY A 27 -11.36 -11.45 -5.38
CA GLY A 27 -11.76 -12.85 -5.33
C GLY A 27 -10.61 -13.85 -5.43
N LEU A 28 -9.38 -13.42 -5.11
CA LEU A 28 -8.19 -14.27 -5.15
C LEU A 28 -8.11 -15.14 -3.89
N ALA A 29 -7.59 -16.36 -4.04
CA ALA A 29 -7.32 -17.27 -2.92
C ALA A 29 -6.32 -16.63 -1.92
N PRO A 30 -6.21 -17.08 -0.66
CA PRO A 30 -5.15 -16.61 0.23
C PRO A 30 -3.76 -16.93 -0.34
N ALA A 31 -2.79 -16.03 -0.16
CA ALA A 31 -1.40 -16.30 -0.53
C ALA A 31 -0.64 -16.90 0.66
N ASN A 32 0.14 -17.95 0.41
CA ASN A 32 0.98 -18.58 1.42
C ASN A 32 2.36 -17.90 1.44
N GLY A 33 2.68 -17.18 2.52
CA GLY A 33 4.02 -16.61 2.74
C GLY A 33 4.30 -15.30 2.01
N GLU A 34 3.31 -14.40 1.95
CA GLU A 34 3.30 -13.10 1.22
C GLU A 34 4.61 -12.31 1.33
N GLN A 35 5.53 -12.54 0.41
CA GLN A 35 6.57 -11.56 0.07
C GLN A 35 5.91 -10.47 -0.76
N TYR A 36 6.29 -9.23 -0.51
CA TYR A 36 5.79 -8.10 -1.26
C TYR A 36 6.93 -7.14 -1.56
N ARG A 37 6.73 -6.35 -2.61
CA ARG A 37 7.59 -5.21 -2.94
C ARG A 37 6.80 -3.93 -2.73
N VAL A 38 7.53 -2.86 -2.45
CA VAL A 38 6.99 -1.51 -2.30
C VAL A 38 7.79 -0.56 -3.17
N ALA A 39 7.09 0.38 -3.78
CA ALA A 39 7.68 1.53 -4.45
C ALA A 39 7.06 2.83 -3.91
N GLY A 40 7.86 3.91 -3.94
CA GLY A 40 7.51 5.23 -3.41
C GLY A 40 8.54 5.75 -2.39
N PRO A 41 8.24 6.86 -1.70
CA PRO A 41 7.02 7.65 -1.84
C PRO A 41 6.94 8.39 -3.17
N TYR A 42 5.76 8.36 -3.80
CA TYR A 42 5.40 9.23 -4.91
C TYR A 42 4.61 10.43 -4.38
N ARG A 43 5.11 11.63 -4.61
CA ARG A 43 4.43 12.87 -4.18
C ARG A 43 3.23 13.12 -5.08
N ILE A 44 2.04 13.19 -4.50
CA ILE A 44 0.80 13.47 -5.23
C ILE A 44 -0.01 14.55 -4.51
N GLU A 45 -1.00 15.10 -5.22
CA GLU A 45 -1.99 16.01 -4.68
C GLU A 45 -3.40 15.52 -5.05
N VAL A 46 -4.29 15.42 -4.06
CA VAL A 46 -5.65 14.92 -4.25
C VAL A 46 -6.60 15.85 -3.50
N GLY A 47 -7.51 16.51 -4.23
CA GLY A 47 -8.47 17.43 -3.60
C GLY A 47 -7.83 18.60 -2.85
N GLY A 48 -6.63 19.04 -3.25
CA GLY A 48 -5.86 20.07 -2.55
C GLY A 48 -5.01 19.57 -1.38
N GLU A 49 -5.09 18.28 -1.03
CA GLU A 49 -4.24 17.69 0.00
C GLU A 49 -2.93 17.15 -0.59
N ALA A 50 -1.82 17.52 0.05
CA ALA A 50 -0.49 17.02 -0.28
C ALA A 50 -0.23 15.65 0.39
N LEU A 51 -0.05 14.62 -0.42
CA LEU A 51 0.11 13.24 0.04
C LEU A 51 1.39 12.60 -0.51
N ASP A 52 1.84 11.56 0.18
CA ASP A 52 2.83 10.60 -0.32
C ASP A 52 2.14 9.25 -0.56
N GLU A 53 2.26 8.74 -1.79
CA GLU A 53 1.67 7.48 -2.22
C GLU A 53 2.73 6.37 -2.29
N TYR A 54 2.37 5.22 -1.74
CA TYR A 54 3.14 3.98 -1.77
C TYR A 54 2.37 2.93 -2.54
N VAL A 55 3.02 2.29 -3.50
CA VAL A 55 2.47 1.19 -4.29
C VAL A 55 3.10 -0.10 -3.79
N ALA A 56 2.29 -1.07 -3.39
CA ALA A 56 2.74 -2.37 -2.92
C ALA A 56 2.09 -3.47 -3.74
N TRP A 57 2.83 -4.54 -4.01
CA TRP A 57 2.34 -5.71 -4.73
C TRP A 57 3.06 -6.97 -4.28
N GLU A 58 2.38 -8.11 -4.42
CA GLU A 58 2.92 -9.44 -4.13
C GLU A 58 3.99 -9.84 -5.15
N VAL A 59 4.93 -10.67 -4.72
CA VAL A 59 5.96 -11.28 -5.58
C VAL A 59 5.64 -12.74 -5.83
#